data_AF-A0A1B8AM34-F1
#
_entry.id   AF-A0A1B8AM34-F1
#
_cell.length_a   1.000
_cell.length_b   1.000
_cell.length_c   1.000
_cell.angle_alpha   90.00
_cell.angle_beta   90.00
_cell.angle_gamma   90.00
#
_symmetry.space_group_name_H-M   'P 1'
#
loop_
_entity.id
_entity.type
_entity.pdbx_description
1 polymer ?
#
loop_
_entity_poly.entity_id
_entity_poly.type
_entity_poly.pdbx_seq_one_letter_code
_entity_poly.pdbx_strand_id
1 'polypeptide(L)'
;MPDCDPDTTSDDKDAPTSDEGSPSSSSSDDRYLADECRHLAHLEAIPIRHGGHLRLIRRARVSLSQGTWYVTTWNNGGPDIDICYRVPGSKNNWIARFSRVGSSEKMSELLSLVASYFTEEQKSYDQKHYINHEEVEGEDATSIIIESFKGTSEGQVTLVMTGPEEIPALQARLGFRIWDQMERND
;
A
#
# COMPACT_ATOMS: atom_id res chain seq x y z
N MET A 1 -59.14 15.55 34.77
CA MET A 1 -60.51 16.03 34.41
C MET A 1 -60.59 17.47 34.89
N PRO A 2 -60.92 18.44 34.03
CA PRO A 2 -61.85 18.41 32.87
C PRO A 2 -61.10 18.31 31.51
N ASP A 3 -61.58 17.60 30.47
CA ASP A 3 -62.73 17.79 29.53
C ASP A 3 -62.42 18.86 28.46
N CYS A 4 -62.11 18.45 27.21
CA CYS A 4 -63.01 18.35 26.02
C CYS A 4 -63.44 19.75 25.50
N ASP A 5 -63.23 20.16 24.25
CA ASP A 5 -63.72 19.55 23.00
C ASP A 5 -63.11 20.18 21.71
N PRO A 6 -63.36 19.58 20.52
CA PRO A 6 -62.67 19.82 19.24
C PRO A 6 -63.43 20.80 18.32
N ASP A 7 -62.79 21.24 17.23
CA ASP A 7 -63.57 21.48 16.01
C ASP A 7 -62.81 21.21 14.72
N THR A 8 -63.55 20.59 13.81
CA THR A 8 -63.15 20.04 12.53
C THR A 8 -63.77 20.92 11.44
N THR A 9 -62.98 21.39 10.48
CA THR A 9 -63.53 21.70 9.15
C THR A 9 -62.54 21.28 8.07
N SER A 10 -62.87 20.16 7.45
CA SER A 10 -62.50 19.77 6.10
C SER A 10 -63.08 20.74 5.07
N ASP A 11 -62.35 21.02 3.99
CA ASP A 11 -62.84 20.74 2.63
C ASP A 11 -61.74 20.90 1.58
N ASP A 12 -61.52 19.79 0.86
CA ASP A 12 -60.79 19.65 -0.40
C ASP A 12 -61.41 20.50 -1.52
N LYS A 13 -60.61 20.86 -2.54
CA LYS A 13 -60.94 20.70 -3.98
C LYS A 13 -59.74 20.86 -4.91
N ASP A 14 -59.38 19.74 -5.53
CA ASP A 14 -59.04 19.49 -6.94
C ASP A 14 -57.81 20.16 -7.62
N ALA A 15 -56.89 19.27 -8.03
CA ALA A 15 -55.89 19.40 -9.11
C ALA A 15 -56.57 19.39 -10.52
N PRO A 16 -55.91 19.32 -11.71
CA PRO A 16 -54.47 19.24 -12.02
C PRO A 16 -54.01 20.12 -13.23
N THR A 17 -52.71 20.29 -13.45
CA THR A 17 -52.15 20.47 -14.81
C THR A 17 -50.77 19.85 -14.92
N SER A 18 -50.66 18.91 -15.85
CA SER A 18 -49.42 18.33 -16.37
C SER A 18 -48.58 19.42 -17.03
N ASP A 19 -47.27 19.42 -16.80
CA ASP A 19 -46.35 19.99 -17.77
C ASP A 19 -45.12 19.08 -17.92
N GLU A 20 -44.96 18.60 -19.15
CA GLU A 20 -43.82 17.83 -19.61
C GLU A 20 -42.70 18.82 -19.96
N GLY A 21 -41.57 18.73 -19.24
CA GLY A 21 -40.43 19.61 -19.47
C GLY A 21 -39.11 18.92 -19.16
N SER A 22 -38.65 18.11 -20.14
CA SER A 22 -37.26 17.72 -20.45
C SER A 22 -36.20 17.63 -19.34
N PRO A 23 -35.54 16.47 -19.14
CA PRO A 23 -34.32 16.40 -18.36
C PRO A 23 -33.21 17.16 -19.11
N SER A 24 -32.78 18.28 -18.55
CA SER A 24 -31.55 18.93 -18.99
C SER A 24 -30.39 17.98 -18.67
N SER A 25 -29.91 17.27 -19.70
CA SER A 25 -28.65 16.57 -19.70
C SER A 25 -27.52 17.58 -19.57
N SER A 26 -27.25 17.98 -18.33
CA SER A 26 -26.00 18.64 -18.00
C SER A 26 -24.91 17.58 -18.08
N SER A 27 -24.22 17.58 -19.21
CA SER A 27 -22.87 17.03 -19.38
C SER A 27 -21.98 17.65 -18.30
N SER A 28 -22.03 17.11 -17.08
CA SER A 28 -21.11 17.46 -16.03
C SER A 28 -19.75 16.88 -16.40
N ASP A 29 -18.92 17.72 -16.99
CA ASP A 29 -17.48 17.55 -17.10
C ASP A 29 -16.92 16.74 -15.92
N ASP A 30 -16.30 15.61 -16.24
CA ASP A 30 -15.52 14.73 -15.36
C ASP A 30 -14.33 15.47 -14.71
N ARG A 31 -14.62 16.41 -13.81
CA ARG A 31 -13.60 17.23 -13.13
C ARG A 31 -13.69 17.21 -11.60
N TYR A 32 -14.38 16.23 -11.01
CA TYR A 32 -14.53 16.10 -9.56
C TYR A 32 -14.04 14.79 -8.92
N LEU A 33 -13.29 13.94 -9.64
CA LEU A 33 -12.67 12.74 -9.03
C LEU A 33 -11.35 13.02 -8.29
N ALA A 34 -10.79 14.23 -8.41
CA ALA A 34 -9.48 14.55 -7.84
C ALA A 34 -9.51 14.75 -6.32
N ASP A 35 -10.62 15.23 -5.75
CA ASP A 35 -10.71 15.55 -4.31
C ASP A 35 -11.17 14.35 -3.46
N GLU A 36 -11.94 13.41 -4.01
CA GLU A 36 -12.28 12.16 -3.32
C GLU A 36 -11.05 11.24 -3.15
N CYS A 37 -10.09 11.30 -4.08
CA CYS A 37 -8.86 10.50 -3.99
C CYS A 37 -7.88 10.98 -2.91
N ARG A 38 -7.91 12.27 -2.53
CA ARG A 38 -7.04 12.82 -1.48
C ARG A 38 -7.39 12.29 -0.09
N HIS A 39 -8.69 12.11 0.16
CA HIS A 39 -9.17 11.55 1.42
C HIS A 39 -8.75 10.07 1.56
N LEU A 40 -8.71 9.32 0.45
CA LEU A 40 -8.21 7.94 0.44
C LEU A 40 -6.69 7.88 0.60
N ALA A 41 -5.94 8.83 0.03
CA ALA A 41 -4.50 8.91 0.26
C ALA A 41 -4.19 9.04 1.77
N HIS A 42 -4.95 9.84 2.53
CA HIS A 42 -4.77 9.93 3.98
C HIS A 42 -5.07 8.60 4.70
N LEU A 43 -6.08 7.83 4.25
CA LEU A 43 -6.39 6.52 4.82
C LEU A 43 -5.37 5.44 4.42
N GLU A 44 -4.80 5.50 3.22
CA GLU A 44 -3.69 4.63 2.79
C GLU A 44 -2.36 4.98 3.46
N ALA A 45 -2.23 6.20 4.00
CA ALA A 45 -1.08 6.65 4.78
C ALA A 45 -1.03 6.05 6.19
N ILE A 46 -2.15 5.55 6.72
CA ILE A 46 -2.22 4.99 8.08
C ILE A 46 -1.66 3.57 8.03
N PRO A 47 -0.44 3.34 8.56
CA PRO A 47 0.13 2.01 8.61
C PRO A 47 -0.67 1.13 9.57
N ILE A 48 -0.83 -0.14 9.23
CA ILE A 48 -1.37 -1.12 10.18
C ILE A 48 -0.24 -1.42 11.17
N ARG A 49 -0.37 -0.88 12.38
CA ARG A 49 0.54 -1.17 13.48
C ARG A 49 0.11 -2.47 14.14
N HIS A 50 0.94 -3.51 14.02
CA HIS A 50 0.73 -4.79 14.70
C HIS A 50 1.40 -4.82 16.09
N GLY A 51 1.60 -3.66 16.72
CA GLY A 51 2.27 -3.52 18.02
C GLY A 51 3.80 -3.62 17.99
N GLY A 52 4.39 -3.85 16.81
CA GLY A 52 5.84 -3.90 16.62
C GLY A 52 6.46 -2.61 16.05
N HIS A 53 7.72 -2.71 15.64
CA HIS A 53 8.54 -1.65 15.06
C HIS A 53 8.24 -1.38 13.59
N LEU A 54 7.72 -2.37 12.86
CA LEU A 54 7.41 -2.23 11.44
C LEU A 54 5.95 -1.83 11.18
N ARG A 55 5.80 -1.05 10.13
CA ARG A 55 4.53 -0.54 9.65
C ARG A 55 4.14 -1.25 8.37
N LEU A 56 3.07 -2.04 8.41
CA LEU A 56 2.50 -2.61 7.19
C LEU A 56 1.76 -1.50 6.42
N ILE A 57 2.28 -1.15 5.24
CA ILE A 57 1.73 -0.11 4.38
C ILE A 57 0.91 -0.71 3.22
N ARG A 58 0.02 0.08 2.62
CA ARG A 58 -0.88 -0.41 1.56
C ARG A 58 -0.26 -0.45 0.18
N ARG A 59 0.70 0.44 -0.10
CA ARG A 59 1.38 0.53 -1.38
C ARG A 59 2.83 0.92 -1.17
N ALA A 60 3.73 0.15 -1.76
CA ALA A 60 5.14 0.43 -1.77
C ALA A 60 5.71 0.24 -3.18
N ARG A 61 6.87 0.82 -3.40
CA ARG A 61 7.63 0.74 -4.64
C ARG A 61 9.12 0.73 -4.32
N VAL A 62 9.92 0.33 -5.29
CA VAL A 62 11.38 0.45 -5.22
C VAL A 62 11.80 1.67 -6.02
N SER A 63 12.48 2.60 -5.37
CA SER A 63 13.09 3.76 -6.02
C SER A 63 14.51 3.42 -6.47
N LEU A 64 14.86 3.82 -7.69
CA LEU A 64 16.24 3.81 -8.18
C LEU A 64 16.76 5.25 -8.14
N SER A 65 17.89 5.47 -7.48
CA SER A 65 18.49 6.81 -7.38
C SER A 65 20.00 6.72 -7.19
N GLN A 66 20.76 7.55 -7.90
CA GLN A 66 22.21 7.73 -7.70
C GLN A 66 23.02 6.43 -7.60
N GLY A 67 22.66 5.39 -8.35
CA GLY A 67 23.36 4.10 -8.31
C GLY A 67 23.03 3.22 -7.08
N THR A 68 21.94 3.52 -6.37
CA THR A 68 21.39 2.69 -5.30
C THR A 68 19.89 2.43 -5.53
N TRP A 69 19.32 1.55 -4.73
CA TRP A 69 17.88 1.30 -4.70
C TRP A 69 17.36 1.24 -3.27
N TYR A 70 16.12 1.66 -3.06
CA TYR A 70 15.50 1.56 -1.74
C TYR A 70 13.99 1.43 -1.83
N VAL A 71 13.38 0.82 -0.83
CA VAL A 71 11.91 0.68 -0.76
C VAL A 71 11.32 1.96 -0.20
N THR A 72 10.30 2.50 -0.84
CA THR A 72 9.57 3.69 -0.37
C THR A 72 8.07 3.45 -0.45
N THR A 73 7.31 4.22 0.34
CA THR A 73 5.85 4.29 0.20
C THR A 73 5.47 4.96 -1.12
N TRP A 74 4.31 4.62 -1.65
CA TRP A 74 3.75 5.35 -2.80
C TRP A 74 3.25 6.75 -2.40
N ASN A 75 2.90 6.91 -1.13
CA ASN A 75 2.12 8.04 -0.68
C ASN A 75 3.01 9.18 -0.19
N ASN A 76 2.92 10.34 -0.83
CA ASN A 76 3.62 11.55 -0.41
C ASN A 76 3.04 12.00 0.95
N GLY A 77 3.79 11.76 2.03
CA GLY A 77 3.37 12.02 3.41
C GLY A 77 3.12 10.76 4.25
N GLY A 78 3.26 9.56 3.65
CA GLY A 78 3.34 8.32 4.39
C GLY A 78 4.71 8.13 5.06
N PRO A 79 4.87 7.08 5.87
CA PRO A 79 6.17 6.74 6.44
C PRO A 79 7.16 6.25 5.38
N ASP A 80 8.38 6.78 5.40
CA ASP A 80 9.44 6.41 4.44
C ASP A 80 10.43 5.36 4.96
N ILE A 81 10.36 5.04 6.25
CA ILE A 81 11.26 4.10 6.94
C ILE A 81 10.47 3.24 7.92
N ASP A 82 11.04 2.11 8.34
CA ASP A 82 10.40 1.14 9.23
C ASP A 82 9.02 0.70 8.70
N ILE A 83 9.01 0.35 7.42
CA ILE A 83 7.84 -0.05 6.63
C ILE A 83 8.04 -1.43 6.01
N CYS A 84 6.93 -2.13 5.82
CA CYS A 84 6.90 -3.38 5.06
C CYS A 84 5.63 -3.45 4.19
N TYR A 85 5.73 -4.19 3.09
CA TYR A 85 4.64 -4.37 2.13
C TYR A 85 4.69 -5.77 1.56
N ARG A 86 3.55 -6.47 1.60
CA ARG A 86 3.37 -7.73 0.89
C ARG A 86 3.05 -7.43 -0.57
N VAL A 87 3.90 -7.92 -1.48
CA VAL A 87 3.68 -7.76 -2.91
C VAL A 87 2.45 -8.60 -3.33
N PRO A 88 1.46 -8.01 -4.01
CA PRO A 88 0.28 -8.75 -4.47
C PRO A 88 0.66 -9.87 -5.42
N GLY A 89 0.11 -11.06 -5.17
CA GLY A 89 0.36 -12.24 -5.99
C GLY A 89 0.08 -13.53 -5.25
N SER A 90 0.24 -14.65 -5.94
CA SER A 90 0.09 -15.99 -5.37
C SER A 90 1.26 -16.40 -4.47
N LYS A 91 2.40 -15.74 -4.62
CA LYS A 91 3.60 -15.95 -3.81
C LYS A 91 3.65 -14.98 -2.63
N ASN A 92 4.18 -15.43 -1.50
CA ASN A 92 4.34 -14.62 -0.31
C ASN A 92 5.62 -13.76 -0.39
N ASN A 93 5.67 -12.85 -1.37
CA ASN A 93 6.80 -11.95 -1.60
C ASN A 93 6.60 -10.65 -0.83
N TRP A 94 7.69 -10.07 -0.35
CA TRP A 94 7.65 -8.86 0.47
C TRP A 94 8.74 -7.88 0.07
N ILE A 95 8.49 -6.61 0.32
CA ILE A 95 9.50 -5.56 0.30
C ILE A 95 9.42 -4.76 1.60
N ALA A 96 10.56 -4.34 2.12
CA ALA A 96 10.62 -3.56 3.36
C ALA A 96 11.81 -2.60 3.34
N ARG A 97 11.71 -1.55 4.15
CA ARG A 97 12.80 -0.64 4.47
C ARG A 97 12.75 -0.31 5.94
N PHE A 98 13.87 -0.40 6.62
CA PHE A 98 13.96 -0.09 8.04
C PHE A 98 15.28 0.59 8.39
N SER A 99 15.23 1.45 9.41
CA SER A 99 16.42 2.12 9.90
C SER A 99 17.38 1.13 10.54
N ARG A 100 18.66 1.49 10.50
CA ARG A 100 19.74 0.70 11.09
C ARG A 100 19.59 0.49 12.60
N VAL A 101 18.98 1.45 13.30
CA VAL A 101 18.69 1.35 14.73
C VAL A 101 17.63 0.26 14.95
N GLY A 102 17.97 -0.76 15.74
CA GLY A 102 17.07 -1.89 16.01
C GLY A 102 16.81 -2.78 14.79
N SER A 103 17.78 -2.87 13.87
CA SER A 103 17.63 -3.63 12.62
C SER A 103 17.43 -5.13 12.86
N SER A 104 17.99 -5.69 13.93
CA SER A 104 17.82 -7.10 14.27
C SER A 104 16.39 -7.42 14.71
N GLU A 105 15.81 -6.56 15.54
CA GLU A 105 14.44 -6.68 16.02
C GLU A 105 13.44 -6.51 14.89
N LYS A 106 13.68 -5.52 14.02
CA LYS A 106 12.85 -5.27 12.83
C LYS A 106 12.95 -6.41 11.81
N MET A 107 14.14 -6.97 11.60
CA MET A 107 14.29 -8.14 10.74
C MET A 107 13.54 -9.34 11.34
N SER A 108 13.66 -9.59 12.64
CA SER A 108 12.94 -10.68 13.32
C SER A 108 11.42 -10.52 13.20
N GLU A 109 10.92 -9.29 13.39
CA GLU A 109 9.51 -8.94 13.19
C GLU A 109 9.08 -9.14 11.73
N LEU A 110 9.88 -8.69 10.76
CA LEU A 110 9.60 -8.87 9.34
C LEU A 110 9.46 -10.36 9.01
N LEU A 111 10.41 -11.19 9.43
CA LEU A 111 10.38 -12.63 9.14
C LEU A 111 9.21 -13.32 9.84
N SER A 112 8.85 -12.90 11.05
CA SER A 112 7.66 -13.38 11.76
C SER A 112 6.37 -13.02 11.01
N LEU A 113 6.30 -11.79 10.49
CA LEU A 113 5.21 -11.34 9.64
C LEU A 113 5.16 -12.18 8.36
N VAL A 114 6.25 -12.29 7.60
CA VAL A 114 6.30 -13.13 6.39
C VAL A 114 5.81 -14.55 6.69
N ALA A 115 6.30 -15.16 7.77
CA ALA A 115 5.91 -16.51 8.15
C ALA A 115 4.41 -16.65 8.44
N SER A 116 3.79 -15.65 9.09
CA SER A 116 2.36 -15.65 9.42
C SER A 116 1.43 -15.63 8.20
N TYR A 117 1.94 -15.20 7.03
CA TYR A 117 1.17 -15.17 5.77
C TYR A 117 1.38 -16.39 4.88
N PHE A 118 2.18 -17.38 5.31
CA PHE A 118 2.30 -18.63 4.57
C PHE A 118 1.07 -19.51 4.74
N THR A 119 0.62 -20.09 3.63
CA THR A 119 -0.27 -21.25 3.65
C THR A 119 0.52 -22.50 4.06
N GLU A 120 -0.15 -23.58 4.44
CA GLU A 120 0.50 -24.86 4.78
C GLU A 120 1.46 -25.34 3.67
N GLU A 121 1.05 -25.20 2.40
CA GLU A 121 1.87 -25.58 1.25
C GLU A 121 3.13 -24.74 1.08
N GLN A 122 3.12 -23.50 1.59
CA GLN A 122 4.21 -22.55 1.42
C GLN A 122 5.21 -22.54 2.58
N LYS A 123 4.93 -23.25 3.68
CA LYS A 123 5.84 -23.30 4.85
C LYS A 123 7.21 -23.89 4.54
N SER A 124 7.31 -24.72 3.50
CA SER A 124 8.57 -25.33 3.03
C SER A 124 9.22 -24.55 1.88
N TYR A 125 8.70 -23.37 1.53
CA TYR A 125 9.28 -22.58 0.44
C TYR A 125 10.63 -22.01 0.87
N ASP A 126 11.59 -22.12 -0.04
CA ASP A 126 12.88 -21.45 0.10
C ASP A 126 12.68 -19.94 -0.14
N GLN A 127 13.59 -19.16 0.42
CA GLN A 127 13.55 -17.70 0.35
C GLN A 127 14.89 -17.14 -0.14
N LYS A 128 14.80 -16.10 -0.97
CA LYS A 128 15.92 -15.22 -1.32
C LYS A 128 15.65 -13.83 -0.77
N HIS A 129 16.59 -13.31 0.00
CA HIS A 129 16.53 -12.00 0.62
C HIS A 129 17.55 -11.12 -0.10
N TYR A 130 17.06 -10.25 -0.97
CA TYR A 130 17.87 -9.27 -1.69
C TYR A 130 17.99 -8.02 -0.84
N ILE A 131 19.21 -7.67 -0.44
CA ILE A 131 19.49 -6.65 0.57
C ILE A 131 20.30 -5.52 -0.07
N ASN A 132 19.96 -4.30 0.31
CA ASN A 132 20.78 -3.13 0.10
C ASN A 132 20.89 -2.33 1.40
N HIS A 133 22.04 -1.69 1.57
CA HIS A 133 22.27 -0.72 2.64
C HIS A 133 22.41 0.64 2.00
N GLU A 134 21.56 1.57 2.42
CA GLU A 134 21.50 2.90 1.84
C GLU A 134 21.65 3.98 2.91
N GLU A 135 22.32 5.06 2.53
CA GLU A 135 22.31 6.31 3.28
C GLU A 135 21.54 7.32 2.42
N VAL A 136 20.34 7.70 2.86
CA VAL A 136 19.48 8.65 2.14
C VAL A 136 19.18 9.80 3.08
N GLU A 137 19.51 11.02 2.66
CA GLU A 137 19.29 12.24 3.45
C GLU A 137 19.95 12.19 4.86
N GLY A 138 21.05 11.45 5.00
CA GLY A 138 21.79 11.27 6.25
C GLY A 138 21.19 10.22 7.20
N GLU A 139 20.20 9.44 6.74
CA GLU A 139 19.66 8.30 7.48
C GLU A 139 20.15 6.97 6.92
N ASP A 140 20.87 6.20 7.75
CA ASP A 140 21.24 4.82 7.47
C ASP A 140 20.01 3.89 7.52
N ALA A 141 19.68 3.28 6.39
CA ALA A 141 18.59 2.34 6.26
C ALA A 141 19.03 1.05 5.56
N THR A 142 18.18 0.04 5.68
CA THR A 142 18.31 -1.23 4.96
C THR A 142 17.01 -1.48 4.22
N SER A 143 17.13 -1.64 2.91
CA SER A 143 16.06 -2.08 2.03
C SER A 143 16.21 -3.57 1.72
N ILE A 144 15.09 -4.30 1.76
CA ILE A 144 15.06 -5.74 1.51
C ILE A 144 13.89 -6.11 0.60
N ILE A 145 14.14 -7.02 -0.33
CA ILE A 145 13.13 -7.73 -1.13
C ILE A 145 13.21 -9.22 -0.76
N ILE A 146 12.10 -9.78 -0.30
CA ILE A 146 11.97 -11.20 0.03
C ILE A 146 11.18 -11.87 -1.09
N GLU A 147 11.84 -12.79 -1.78
CA GLU A 147 11.20 -13.72 -2.70
C GLU A 147 10.97 -15.06 -2.02
N SER A 148 9.73 -15.54 -2.05
CA SER A 148 9.37 -16.90 -1.66
C SER A 148 9.15 -17.77 -2.91
N PHE A 149 9.79 -18.93 -2.98
CA PHE A 149 9.66 -19.85 -4.10
C PHE A 149 9.70 -21.31 -3.66
N LYS A 150 9.05 -22.18 -4.45
CA LYS A 150 9.14 -23.62 -4.23
C LYS A 150 10.54 -24.08 -4.64
N GLY A 151 11.39 -24.29 -3.65
CA GLY A 151 12.75 -24.76 -3.86
C GLY A 151 12.90 -26.24 -3.52
N THR A 152 14.15 -26.68 -3.41
CA THR A 152 14.52 -28.07 -3.14
C THR A 152 15.06 -28.27 -1.72
N SER A 153 15.27 -27.18 -0.98
CA SER A 153 16.03 -27.17 0.27
C SER A 153 15.17 -26.99 1.53
N GLU A 154 13.85 -27.20 1.42
CA GLU A 154 12.86 -27.14 2.51
C GLU A 154 13.05 -25.97 3.49
N GLY A 155 12.75 -24.75 3.03
CA GLY A 155 12.72 -23.56 3.90
C GLY A 155 14.06 -22.86 4.05
N GLN A 156 14.99 -23.08 3.12
CA GLN A 156 16.30 -22.44 3.15
C GLN A 156 16.18 -20.94 2.85
N VAL A 157 16.87 -20.12 3.64
CA VAL A 157 17.02 -18.68 3.40
C VAL A 157 18.40 -18.39 2.82
N THR A 158 18.44 -17.67 1.69
CA THR A 158 19.69 -17.18 1.08
C THR A 158 19.70 -15.66 1.08
N LEU A 159 20.77 -15.06 1.60
CA LEU A 159 21.01 -13.61 1.55
C LEU A 159 21.79 -13.23 0.29
N VAL A 160 21.37 -12.19 -0.40
CA VAL A 160 21.97 -11.69 -1.64
C VAL A 160 22.13 -10.17 -1.53
N MET A 161 23.36 -9.68 -1.59
CA MET A 161 23.59 -8.24 -1.76
C MET A 161 23.33 -7.87 -3.21
N THR A 162 22.46 -6.89 -3.44
CA THR A 162 21.94 -6.58 -4.78
C THR A 162 22.16 -5.13 -5.14
N GLY A 163 22.73 -4.89 -6.32
CA GLY A 163 22.83 -3.56 -6.93
C GLY A 163 21.54 -3.15 -7.65
N PRO A 164 21.39 -1.85 -7.98
CA PRO A 164 20.20 -1.32 -8.67
C PRO A 164 19.93 -1.97 -10.03
N GLU A 165 20.95 -2.49 -10.71
CA GLU A 165 20.87 -3.12 -12.04
C GLU A 165 20.05 -4.41 -12.06
N GLU A 166 19.92 -5.12 -10.94
CA GLU A 166 19.11 -6.35 -10.86
C GLU A 166 17.62 -6.06 -10.60
N ILE A 167 17.30 -4.85 -10.13
CA ILE A 167 15.96 -4.47 -9.68
C ILE A 167 14.90 -4.57 -10.78
N PRO A 168 15.16 -4.18 -12.05
CA PRO A 168 14.21 -4.41 -13.14
C PRO A 168 13.86 -5.89 -13.35
N ALA A 169 14.85 -6.79 -13.26
CA ALA A 169 14.61 -8.22 -13.40
C ALA A 169 13.81 -8.78 -12.20
N LEU A 170 14.09 -8.28 -10.99
CA LEU A 170 13.32 -8.60 -9.79
C LEU A 170 11.88 -8.09 -9.91
N GLN A 171 11.67 -6.88 -10.44
CA GLN A 171 10.35 -6.32 -10.66
C GLN A 171 9.53 -7.14 -11.65
N ALA A 172 10.11 -7.52 -12.79
CA ALA A 172 9.43 -8.34 -13.78
C ALA A 172 8.99 -9.71 -13.22
N ARG A 173 9.79 -10.25 -12.29
CA ARG A 173 9.57 -11.58 -11.70
C ARG A 173 8.66 -11.58 -10.47
N LEU A 174 8.71 -10.54 -9.65
CA LEU A 174 8.03 -10.48 -8.35
C LEU A 174 6.79 -9.57 -8.35
N GLY A 175 6.70 -8.61 -9.29
CA GLY A 175 5.49 -7.82 -9.52
C GLY A 175 5.36 -6.54 -8.68
N PHE A 176 6.40 -6.12 -7.95
CA PHE A 176 6.42 -4.80 -7.32
C PHE A 176 6.56 -3.68 -8.37
N ARG A 177 6.42 -2.42 -7.96
CA ARG A 177 6.55 -1.26 -8.87
C ARG A 177 7.90 -0.58 -8.65
N ILE A 178 8.48 -0.07 -9.73
CA ILE A 178 9.69 0.76 -9.69
C ILE A 178 9.29 2.22 -9.89
N TRP A 179 10.00 3.12 -9.21
CA TRP A 179 10.01 4.54 -9.51
C TRP A 179 11.41 4.95 -9.91
N ASP A 180 11.55 5.38 -11.16
CA ASP A 180 12.80 5.92 -11.67
C ASP A 180 12.74 7.45 -11.62
N GLN A 181 13.67 8.07 -10.91
CA GLN A 181 13.80 9.54 -10.88
C GLN A 181 14.67 10.08 -12.04
N MET A 182 15.29 9.21 -12.85
CA MET A 182 16.22 9.67 -13.91
C MET A 182 15.55 10.31 -15.12
N GLU A 183 14.24 10.21 -15.32
CA GLU A 183 13.55 10.73 -16.51
C GLU A 183 12.96 12.15 -16.39
N ARG A 184 13.24 12.91 -15.32
CA ARG A 184 12.87 14.34 -15.25
C ARG A 184 14.06 15.24 -15.58
N ASN A 185 14.46 15.24 -16.84
CA ASN A 185 15.26 16.32 -17.45
C ASN A 185 14.98 16.32 -18.95
N ASP A 186 13.81 16.84 -19.34
CA ASP A 186 13.53 17.40 -20.67
C ASP A 186 12.64 18.63 -20.51
#